data_AF-A0A2V9X4C4-F1
#
_entry.id   AF-A0A2V9X4C4-F1
#
_cell.length_a   1.000
_cell.length_b   1.000
_cell.length_c   1.000
_cell.angle_alpha   90.00
_cell.angle_beta   90.00
_cell.angle_gamma   90.00
#
_symmetry.space_group_name_H-M   'P 1'
#
loop_
_entity.id
_entity.type
_entity.pdbx_description
1 polymer ?
#
loop_
_entity_poly.entity_id
_entity_poly.type
_entity_poly.pdbx_seq_one_letter_code
_entity_poly.pdbx_strand_id
1 'polypeptide(L)'
;MEPVAKPGLASRFRTLLGRAHDCSRRAVSGARHIFEWQQRCVRGINKGEIMPVKTEKHTRFADELRLIPRWAWVLAGLGLICIPILFVTVLSHDPKAPSFGGLVALGILAGLFMPCYFLLIVYVNHDAGRRGMNRVIWTLLAIFVPNALGIILYFLLRQPLPSLCPHCGARTQSGYGYCPKCGKNLTLHCNRCQHAVHPDDVYCPY
;
A
#
# COMPACT_ATOMS: atom_id res chain seq x y z
N MET A 1 -51.95 29.02 -23.28
CA MET A 1 -51.38 27.67 -23.12
C MET A 1 -50.19 27.80 -22.18
N GLU A 2 -50.42 27.59 -20.89
CA GLU A 2 -49.40 27.69 -19.84
C GLU A 2 -48.48 26.46 -19.84
N PRO A 3 -47.15 26.61 -19.74
CA PRO A 3 -46.23 25.49 -19.61
C PRO A 3 -46.16 24.99 -18.15
N VAL A 4 -46.46 23.70 -17.98
CA VAL A 4 -46.41 22.94 -16.73
C VAL A 4 -44.99 22.89 -16.14
N ALA A 5 -44.83 23.41 -14.93
CA ALA A 5 -43.59 23.38 -14.17
C ALA A 5 -43.23 21.95 -13.69
N LYS A 6 -42.01 21.50 -13.99
CA LYS A 6 -41.47 20.22 -13.49
C LYS A 6 -41.05 20.38 -12.02
N PRO A 7 -41.46 19.48 -11.10
CA PRO A 7 -41.08 19.58 -9.69
C PRO A 7 -39.59 19.24 -9.48
N GLY A 8 -38.90 20.07 -8.69
CA GLY A 8 -37.47 19.97 -8.41
C GLY A 8 -37.06 18.76 -7.57
N LEU A 9 -35.79 18.37 -7.70
CA LEU A 9 -35.14 17.20 -7.08
C LEU A 9 -35.40 17.04 -5.57
N ALA A 10 -35.60 18.15 -4.85
CA ALA A 10 -35.89 18.18 -3.42
C ALA A 10 -37.29 17.62 -3.04
N SER A 11 -38.26 17.64 -3.97
CA SER A 11 -39.58 17.03 -3.72
C SER A 11 -39.51 15.51 -3.81
N ARG A 12 -38.76 14.98 -4.79
CA ARG A 12 -38.54 13.53 -4.99
C ARG A 12 -37.80 12.90 -3.81
N PHE A 13 -36.83 13.62 -3.22
CA PHE A 13 -36.12 13.16 -2.03
C PHE A 13 -37.01 13.07 -0.79
N ARG A 14 -37.93 14.03 -0.59
CA ARG A 14 -38.90 14.00 0.52
C ARG A 14 -39.91 12.85 0.38
N THR A 15 -40.35 12.53 -0.83
CA THR A 15 -41.25 11.38 -1.07
C THR A 15 -40.56 10.03 -0.82
N LEU A 16 -39.26 9.92 -1.12
CA LEU A 16 -38.47 8.72 -0.87
C LEU A 16 -38.19 8.50 0.63
N LEU A 17 -37.89 9.58 1.38
CA LEU A 17 -37.71 9.52 2.83
C LEU A 17 -39.02 9.21 3.58
N GLY A 18 -40.16 9.71 3.09
CA GLY A 18 -41.48 9.38 3.66
C GLY A 18 -41.84 7.89 3.53
N ARG A 19 -41.51 7.25 2.40
CA ARG A 19 -41.73 5.81 2.19
C ARG A 19 -40.85 4.91 3.06
N ALA A 20 -39.64 5.35 3.40
CA ALA A 20 -38.74 4.58 4.27
C ALA A 20 -39.26 4.54 5.73
N HIS A 21 -39.85 5.63 6.21
CA HIS A 21 -40.36 5.73 7.58
C HIS A 21 -41.65 4.93 7.82
N ASP A 22 -42.50 4.76 6.78
CA ASP A 22 -43.71 3.91 6.85
C ASP A 22 -43.41 2.41 6.77
N CYS A 23 -42.28 2.01 6.17
CA CYS A 23 -41.85 0.62 6.05
C CYS A 23 -41.42 0.02 7.40
N SER A 24 -40.93 0.86 8.33
CA SER A 24 -40.55 0.44 9.68
C SER A 24 -41.76 0.13 10.58
N ARG A 25 -42.91 0.80 10.34
CA ARG A 25 -44.09 0.70 11.23
C ARG A 25 -45.02 -0.48 10.95
N ARG A 26 -44.94 -1.15 9.80
CA ARG A 26 -45.83 -2.29 9.44
C ARG A 26 -45.24 -3.68 9.72
N ALA A 27 -44.08 -3.76 10.37
CA ALA A 27 -43.39 -5.02 10.69
C ALA A 27 -44.03 -5.89 11.79
N VAL A 28 -45.27 -5.60 12.23
CA VAL A 28 -45.94 -6.31 13.35
C VAL A 28 -47.12 -7.20 12.89
N SER A 29 -47.31 -7.44 11.58
CA SER A 29 -48.40 -8.31 11.13
C SER A 29 -47.98 -9.28 10.01
N GLY A 30 -48.00 -10.57 10.35
CA GLY A 30 -48.27 -11.64 9.38
C GLY A 30 -47.07 -12.39 8.84
N ALA A 31 -46.72 -13.50 9.50
CA ALA A 31 -45.63 -14.43 9.20
C ALA A 31 -45.76 -15.26 7.91
N ARG A 32 -46.71 -14.96 7.00
CA ARG A 32 -46.95 -15.78 5.79
C ARG A 32 -46.42 -15.19 4.48
N HIS A 33 -45.87 -13.97 4.50
CA HIS A 33 -45.36 -13.29 3.31
C HIS A 33 -43.82 -13.19 3.23
N ILE A 34 -43.12 -13.73 4.23
CA ILE A 34 -41.67 -13.57 4.45
C ILE A 34 -40.85 -14.37 3.41
N PHE A 35 -41.34 -15.54 2.98
CA PHE A 35 -40.57 -16.46 2.13
C PHE A 35 -40.40 -15.96 0.68
N GLU A 36 -41.42 -15.32 0.10
CA GLU A 36 -41.32 -14.77 -1.26
C GLU A 36 -40.49 -13.49 -1.34
N TRP A 37 -40.44 -12.70 -0.25
CA TRP A 37 -39.62 -11.49 -0.17
C TRP A 37 -38.11 -11.82 -0.11
N GLN A 38 -37.71 -12.86 0.62
CA GLN A 38 -36.32 -13.30 0.67
C GLN A 38 -35.79 -13.68 -0.73
N GLN A 39 -36.57 -14.41 -1.52
CA GLN A 39 -36.14 -14.87 -2.84
C GLN A 39 -36.02 -13.76 -3.90
N ARG A 40 -36.71 -12.63 -3.72
CA ARG A 40 -36.70 -11.52 -4.68
C ARG A 40 -35.54 -10.54 -4.42
N CYS A 41 -35.16 -10.30 -3.15
CA CYS A 41 -33.98 -9.51 -2.81
C CYS A 41 -32.66 -10.22 -3.17
N VAL A 42 -32.55 -11.55 -2.95
CA VAL A 42 -31.33 -12.31 -3.30
C VAL A 42 -31.07 -12.31 -4.81
N ARG A 43 -32.12 -12.38 -5.65
CA ARG A 43 -31.98 -12.32 -7.12
C ARG A 43 -31.59 -10.94 -7.66
N GLY A 44 -31.81 -9.86 -6.90
CA GLY A 44 -31.36 -8.51 -7.24
C GLY A 44 -29.86 -8.28 -6.99
N ILE A 45 -29.28 -8.96 -6.01
CA ILE A 45 -27.84 -8.87 -5.68
C ILE A 45 -26.99 -9.57 -6.76
N ASN A 46 -27.47 -10.68 -7.33
CA ASN A 46 -26.70 -11.46 -8.32
C ASN A 46 -26.52 -10.80 -9.70
N LYS A 47 -27.10 -9.61 -9.93
CA LYS A 47 -27.06 -8.92 -11.24
C LYS A 47 -26.36 -7.55 -11.21
N GLY A 48 -25.89 -7.10 -10.05
CA GLY A 48 -25.05 -5.91 -9.94
C GLY A 48 -23.59 -6.34 -9.98
N GLU A 49 -22.95 -6.14 -11.13
CA GLU A 49 -21.51 -6.06 -11.33
C GLU A 49 -20.67 -7.02 -10.46
N ILE A 50 -20.21 -8.10 -11.09
CA ILE A 50 -18.91 -8.68 -10.72
C ILE A 50 -17.93 -7.53 -10.89
N MET A 51 -17.71 -6.76 -9.81
CA MET A 51 -16.61 -5.84 -9.68
C MET A 51 -15.40 -6.67 -10.11
N PRO A 52 -14.71 -6.32 -11.21
CA PRO A 52 -13.49 -7.02 -11.52
C PRO A 52 -12.64 -6.86 -10.26
N VAL A 53 -12.33 -7.97 -9.61
CA VAL A 53 -11.27 -8.04 -8.61
C VAL A 53 -10.04 -7.63 -9.37
N LYS A 54 -9.82 -6.31 -9.43
CA LYS A 54 -8.73 -5.68 -10.15
C LYS A 54 -7.52 -6.27 -9.50
N THR A 55 -6.80 -7.09 -10.25
CA THR A 55 -5.64 -7.87 -9.83
C THR A 55 -4.72 -7.01 -8.96
N GLU A 56 -4.93 -7.05 -7.65
CA GLU A 56 -4.41 -6.04 -6.71
C GLU A 56 -2.88 -6.20 -6.54
N LYS A 57 -2.37 -7.39 -6.88
CA LYS A 57 -0.93 -7.70 -6.81
C LYS A 57 -0.06 -6.81 -7.71
N HIS A 58 -0.51 -6.38 -8.89
CA HIS A 58 0.37 -5.63 -9.80
C HIS A 58 0.57 -4.16 -9.37
N THR A 59 -0.32 -3.62 -8.54
CA THR A 59 -0.23 -2.21 -8.10
C THR A 59 0.70 -2.04 -6.91
N ARG A 60 0.59 -2.90 -5.88
CA ARG A 60 1.42 -2.76 -4.68
C ARG A 60 2.93 -2.87 -4.96
N PHE A 61 3.36 -3.82 -5.79
CA PHE A 61 4.79 -3.93 -6.13
C PHE A 61 5.26 -2.75 -7.00
N ALA A 62 4.49 -2.32 -7.99
CA ALA A 62 4.85 -1.17 -8.82
C ALA A 62 4.89 0.15 -8.02
N ASP A 63 4.00 0.31 -7.05
CA ASP A 63 3.99 1.47 -6.16
C ASP A 63 5.17 1.46 -5.17
N GLU A 64 5.63 0.28 -4.73
CA GLU A 64 6.87 0.14 -3.96
C GLU A 64 8.13 0.33 -4.83
N LEU A 65 8.11 -0.02 -6.13
CA LEU A 65 9.22 0.25 -7.06
C LEU A 65 9.31 1.72 -7.49
N ARG A 66 8.18 2.44 -7.56
CA ARG A 66 8.14 3.89 -7.81
C ARG A 66 8.79 4.73 -6.71
N LEU A 67 9.08 4.10 -5.58
CA LEU A 67 9.79 4.74 -4.48
C LEU A 67 11.22 5.16 -4.83
N ILE A 68 11.84 4.45 -5.78
CA ILE A 68 13.20 4.73 -6.22
C ILE A 68 13.17 5.95 -7.16
N PRO A 69 13.90 7.03 -6.85
CA PRO A 69 13.87 8.23 -7.66
C PRO A 69 14.46 7.98 -9.05
N ARG A 70 13.95 8.70 -10.07
CA ARG A 70 14.35 8.51 -11.48
C ARG A 70 15.85 8.66 -11.71
N TRP A 71 16.51 9.56 -10.99
CA TRP A 71 17.96 9.76 -11.08
C TRP A 71 18.74 8.51 -10.68
N ALA A 72 18.25 7.73 -9.71
CA ALA A 72 18.93 6.52 -9.26
C ALA A 72 18.89 5.42 -10.33
N TRP A 73 17.80 5.32 -11.08
CA TRP A 73 17.70 4.42 -12.24
C TRP A 73 18.68 4.82 -13.35
N VAL A 74 18.84 6.11 -13.62
CA VAL A 74 19.81 6.61 -14.61
C VAL A 74 21.24 6.25 -14.19
N LEU A 75 21.61 6.50 -12.93
CA LEU A 75 22.94 6.15 -12.42
C LEU A 75 23.19 4.63 -12.40
N ALA A 76 22.19 3.84 -12.04
CA ALA A 76 22.30 2.39 -12.07
C ALA A 76 22.48 1.87 -13.51
N GLY A 77 21.73 2.41 -14.47
CA GLY A 77 21.90 2.09 -15.89
C GLY A 77 23.27 2.48 -16.43
N LEU A 78 23.78 3.67 -16.05
CA LEU A 78 25.12 4.10 -16.41
C LEU A 78 26.18 3.18 -15.78
N GLY A 79 26.03 2.83 -14.50
CA GLY A 79 26.92 1.88 -13.82
C GLY A 79 26.92 0.49 -14.47
N LEU A 80 25.75 -0.01 -14.90
CA LEU A 80 25.61 -1.30 -15.57
C LEU A 80 26.40 -1.38 -16.89
N ILE A 81 26.62 -0.25 -17.56
CA ILE A 81 27.39 -0.18 -18.81
C ILE A 81 28.86 0.16 -18.52
N CYS A 82 29.12 1.17 -17.68
CA CYS A 82 30.49 1.63 -17.41
C CYS A 82 31.32 0.60 -16.62
N ILE A 83 30.75 -0.08 -15.62
CA ILE A 83 31.51 -1.00 -14.77
C ILE A 83 32.06 -2.20 -15.55
N PRO A 84 31.28 -2.93 -16.38
CA PRO A 84 31.84 -4.00 -17.20
C PRO A 84 32.94 -3.53 -18.16
N ILE A 85 32.76 -2.36 -18.79
CA ILE A 85 33.75 -1.79 -19.72
C ILE A 85 35.05 -1.47 -18.98
N LEU A 86 34.96 -0.84 -17.81
CA LEU A 86 36.12 -0.55 -16.96
C LEU A 86 36.80 -1.85 -16.51
N PHE A 87 36.03 -2.86 -16.12
CA PHE A 87 36.58 -4.14 -15.66
C PHE A 87 37.35 -4.84 -16.78
N VAL A 88 36.79 -4.91 -17.99
CA VAL A 88 37.47 -5.50 -19.15
C VAL A 88 38.72 -4.69 -19.54
N THR A 89 38.62 -3.37 -19.63
CA THR A 89 39.74 -2.52 -20.09
C THR A 89 40.88 -2.47 -19.07
N VAL A 90 40.58 -2.32 -17.78
CA VAL A 90 41.60 -2.23 -16.73
C VAL A 90 42.28 -3.58 -16.49
N LEU A 91 41.52 -4.67 -16.29
CA LEU A 91 42.14 -5.98 -16.05
C LEU A 91 42.78 -6.59 -17.29
N SER A 92 42.42 -6.16 -18.51
CA SER A 92 43.16 -6.57 -19.71
C SER A 92 44.59 -6.02 -19.78
N HIS A 93 44.90 -4.97 -19.00
CA HIS A 93 46.25 -4.41 -18.93
C HIS A 93 47.21 -5.26 -18.08
N ASP A 94 46.67 -6.13 -17.22
CA ASP A 94 47.49 -6.97 -16.36
C ASP A 94 48.09 -8.15 -17.13
N PRO A 95 49.41 -8.42 -17.00
CA PRO A 95 50.05 -9.56 -17.68
C PRO A 95 49.51 -10.93 -17.25
N LYS A 96 48.81 -11.00 -16.11
CA LYS A 96 48.20 -12.21 -15.54
C LYS A 96 46.68 -12.22 -15.71
N ALA A 97 46.16 -11.45 -16.67
CA ALA A 97 44.73 -11.40 -16.92
C ALA A 97 44.16 -12.81 -17.22
N PRO A 98 42.98 -13.15 -16.69
CA PRO A 98 42.27 -14.35 -17.10
C PRO A 98 41.91 -14.28 -18.59
N SER A 99 41.47 -15.41 -19.16
CA SER A 99 40.99 -15.45 -20.55
C SER A 99 39.95 -14.37 -20.82
N PHE A 100 39.85 -13.92 -22.07
CA PHE A 100 38.91 -12.87 -22.47
C PHE A 100 37.47 -13.15 -22.02
N GLY A 101 37.02 -14.41 -22.09
CA GLY A 101 35.71 -14.82 -21.58
C GLY A 101 35.56 -14.67 -20.06
N GLY A 102 36.61 -14.95 -19.29
CA GLY A 102 36.63 -14.75 -17.84
C GLY A 102 36.54 -13.26 -17.45
N LEU A 103 37.23 -12.38 -18.17
CA LEU A 103 37.15 -10.93 -17.97
C LEU A 103 35.73 -10.41 -18.22
N VAL A 104 35.09 -10.83 -19.32
CA VAL A 104 33.71 -10.45 -19.65
C VAL A 104 32.72 -10.98 -18.61
N ALA A 105 32.86 -12.24 -18.19
CA ALA A 105 31.99 -12.83 -17.17
C ALA A 105 32.09 -12.09 -15.83
N LEU A 106 33.31 -11.77 -15.38
CA LEU A 106 33.52 -11.04 -14.14
C LEU A 106 33.01 -9.60 -14.25
N GLY A 107 33.24 -8.93 -15.39
CA GLY A 107 32.71 -7.60 -15.67
C GLY A 107 31.18 -7.56 -15.61
N ILE A 108 30.49 -8.55 -16.21
CA ILE A 108 29.02 -8.67 -16.15
C ILE A 108 28.55 -8.91 -14.71
N LEU A 109 29.21 -9.81 -13.97
CA LEU A 109 28.86 -10.11 -12.59
C LEU A 109 28.98 -8.85 -11.70
N ALA A 110 30.09 -8.13 -11.80
CA ALA A 110 30.32 -6.89 -11.08
C ALA A 110 29.35 -5.78 -11.53
N GLY A 111 29.10 -5.67 -12.83
CA GLY A 111 28.16 -4.72 -13.44
C GLY A 111 26.71 -4.98 -13.07
N LEU A 112 26.32 -6.21 -12.73
CA LEU A 112 25.00 -6.51 -12.18
C LEU A 112 24.95 -6.26 -10.67
N PHE A 113 25.97 -6.73 -9.95
CA PHE A 113 25.98 -6.71 -8.49
C PHE A 113 26.07 -5.28 -7.92
N MET A 114 27.00 -4.46 -8.42
CA MET A 114 27.27 -3.13 -7.86
C MET A 114 26.11 -2.14 -8.04
N PRO A 115 25.49 -2.00 -9.23
CA PRO A 115 24.31 -1.14 -9.41
C PRO A 115 23.09 -1.64 -8.65
N CYS A 116 22.86 -2.96 -8.57
CA CYS A 116 21.78 -3.52 -7.75
C CYS A 116 21.97 -3.18 -6.27
N TYR A 117 23.18 -3.31 -5.74
CA TYR A 117 23.50 -2.95 -4.37
C TYR A 117 23.33 -1.44 -4.11
N PHE A 118 23.76 -0.60 -5.05
CA PHE A 118 23.52 0.85 -5.00
C PHE A 118 22.03 1.20 -4.94
N LEU A 119 21.20 0.57 -5.79
CA LEU A 119 19.75 0.77 -5.78
C LEU A 119 19.12 0.37 -4.43
N LEU A 120 19.61 -0.71 -3.81
CA LEU A 120 19.17 -1.12 -2.47
C LEU A 120 19.50 -0.05 -1.40
N ILE A 121 20.69 0.55 -1.44
CA ILE A 121 21.07 1.63 -0.51
C ILE A 121 20.15 2.83 -0.68
N VAL A 122 19.91 3.26 -1.93
CA VAL A 122 19.00 4.38 -2.23
C VAL A 122 17.58 4.07 -1.75
N TYR A 123 17.11 2.84 -1.98
CA TYR A 123 15.82 2.38 -1.49
C TYR A 123 15.73 2.47 0.05
N VAL A 124 16.74 1.97 0.77
CA VAL A 124 16.79 2.04 2.25
C VAL A 124 16.76 3.49 2.73
N ASN A 125 17.52 4.40 2.11
CA ASN A 125 17.53 5.82 2.47
C ASN A 125 16.13 6.43 2.36
N HIS A 126 15.46 6.19 1.24
CA HIS A 126 14.15 6.76 0.97
C HIS A 126 13.07 6.15 1.88
N ASP A 127 13.12 4.82 2.08
CA ASP A 127 12.16 4.13 2.92
C ASP A 127 12.28 4.49 4.41
N ALA A 128 13.51 4.67 4.92
CA ALA A 128 13.74 5.16 6.28
C ALA A 128 13.10 6.56 6.48
N GLY A 129 13.19 7.42 5.47
CA GLY A 129 12.58 8.75 5.48
C GLY A 129 11.04 8.71 5.58
N ARG A 130 10.40 7.75 4.89
CA ARG A 130 8.94 7.58 4.95
C ARG A 130 8.46 7.11 6.32
N ARG A 131 9.24 6.25 6.95
CA ARG A 131 8.95 5.68 8.28
C ARG A 131 9.26 6.65 9.42
N GLY A 132 9.78 7.84 9.11
CA GLY A 132 10.13 8.86 10.11
C GLY A 132 11.34 8.47 10.96
N MET A 133 12.16 7.52 10.50
CA MET A 133 13.39 7.11 11.16
C MET A 133 14.57 7.94 10.64
N ASN A 134 15.66 8.05 11.42
CA ASN A 134 16.84 8.80 10.98
C ASN A 134 17.49 8.13 9.76
N ARG A 135 17.33 8.75 8.59
CA ARG A 135 17.85 8.27 7.30
C ARG A 135 19.33 7.96 7.32
N VAL A 136 20.13 8.82 7.97
CA VAL A 136 21.59 8.74 7.95
C VAL A 136 22.07 7.46 8.65
N ILE A 137 21.56 7.20 9.86
CA ILE A 137 21.96 6.04 10.65
C ILE A 137 21.70 4.74 9.88
N TRP A 138 20.51 4.59 9.31
CA TRP A 138 20.14 3.37 8.57
C TRP A 138 20.95 3.20 7.28
N THR A 139 21.26 4.28 6.57
CA THR A 139 22.12 4.18 5.38
C THR A 139 23.58 3.87 5.72
N LEU A 140 24.13 4.49 6.76
CA LEU A 140 25.51 4.21 7.18
C LEU A 140 25.62 2.75 7.62
N LEU A 141 24.62 2.25 8.35
CA LEU A 141 24.56 0.86 8.75
C LEU A 141 24.45 -0.08 7.53
N ALA A 142 23.67 0.27 6.51
CA ALA A 142 23.58 -0.50 5.27
C ALA A 142 24.90 -0.54 4.47
N ILE A 143 25.70 0.54 4.52
CA ILE A 143 26.98 0.68 3.78
C ILE A 143 28.16 0.04 4.52
N PHE A 144 28.31 0.32 5.82
CA PHE A 144 29.51 -0.08 6.58
C PHE A 144 29.46 -1.50 7.10
N VAL A 145 28.26 -2.07 7.27
CA VAL A 145 28.16 -3.45 7.74
C VAL A 145 28.32 -4.38 6.53
N PRO A 146 29.39 -5.20 6.49
CA PRO A 146 29.69 -6.06 5.35
C PRO A 146 28.65 -7.18 5.16
N ASN A 147 28.76 -7.88 4.03
CA ASN A 147 27.93 -9.05 3.70
C ASN A 147 26.41 -8.77 3.65
N ALA A 148 26.02 -7.54 3.30
CA ALA A 148 24.62 -7.10 3.28
C ALA A 148 23.89 -7.24 4.64
N LEU A 149 24.60 -7.51 5.74
CA LEU A 149 24.01 -7.62 7.08
C LEU A 149 23.32 -6.32 7.49
N GLY A 150 23.86 -5.16 7.08
CA GLY A 150 23.22 -3.88 7.35
C GLY A 150 21.84 -3.72 6.68
N ILE A 151 21.71 -4.26 5.46
CA ILE A 151 20.43 -4.28 4.73
C ILE A 151 19.46 -5.25 5.40
N ILE A 152 19.91 -6.46 5.75
CA ILE A 152 19.08 -7.46 6.44
C ILE A 152 18.60 -6.91 7.78
N LEU A 153 19.50 -6.29 8.57
CA LEU A 153 19.18 -5.69 9.86
C LEU A 153 18.13 -4.57 9.71
N TYR A 154 18.27 -3.74 8.67
CA TYR A 154 17.27 -2.72 8.37
C TYR A 154 15.89 -3.31 8.15
N PHE A 155 15.77 -4.38 7.35
CA PHE A 155 14.47 -5.02 7.09
C PHE A 155 13.88 -5.68 8.34
N LEU A 156 14.70 -6.26 9.21
CA LEU A 156 14.25 -6.89 10.46
C LEU A 156 13.76 -5.86 11.47
N LEU A 157 14.44 -4.72 11.61
CA LEU A 157 14.06 -3.65 12.57
C LEU A 157 13.17 -2.56 11.96
N ARG A 158 12.64 -2.80 10.76
CA ARG A 158 11.84 -1.82 10.02
C ARG A 158 10.53 -1.53 10.77
N GLN A 159 10.40 -0.31 11.30
CA GLN A 159 9.17 0.16 11.94
C GLN A 159 8.04 0.28 10.92
N PRO A 160 6.79 -0.06 11.25
CA PRO A 160 5.67 0.01 10.31
C PRO A 160 5.39 1.45 9.84
N LEU A 161 4.70 1.59 8.69
CA LEU A 161 4.43 2.91 8.12
C LEU A 161 3.51 3.73 9.05
N PRO A 162 3.86 4.99 9.35
CA PRO A 162 2.98 5.85 10.14
C PRO A 162 1.70 6.16 9.36
N SER A 163 0.56 6.10 10.05
CA SER A 163 -0.74 6.50 9.53
C SER A 163 -1.05 7.96 9.92
N LEU A 164 -2.00 8.59 9.22
CA LEU A 164 -2.52 9.89 9.61
C LEU A 164 -3.80 9.72 10.42
N CYS A 165 -3.96 10.48 11.49
CA CYS A 165 -5.19 10.51 12.26
C CYS A 165 -6.33 11.12 11.41
N PRO A 166 -7.49 10.44 11.26
CA PRO A 166 -8.61 10.93 10.44
C PRO A 166 -9.26 12.19 11.01
N HIS A 167 -9.05 12.48 12.30
CA HIS A 167 -9.69 13.60 12.95
C HIS A 167 -8.83 14.87 13.02
N CYS A 168 -7.51 14.75 13.15
CA CYS A 168 -6.62 15.91 13.34
C CYS A 168 -5.45 15.96 12.37
N GLY A 169 -5.27 14.94 11.52
CA GLY A 169 -4.18 14.87 10.56
C GLY A 169 -2.79 14.68 11.16
N ALA A 170 -2.67 14.39 12.47
CA ALA A 170 -1.38 14.09 13.08
C ALA A 170 -0.82 12.75 12.56
N ARG A 171 0.51 12.65 12.37
CA ARG A 171 1.17 11.36 12.12
C ARG A 171 1.15 10.54 13.39
N THR A 172 0.62 9.33 13.29
CA THR A 172 0.53 8.34 14.36
C THR A 172 1.22 7.06 13.94
N GLN A 173 1.88 6.37 14.86
CA GLN A 173 2.42 5.05 14.56
C GLN A 173 1.27 4.05 14.41
N SER A 174 1.40 3.09 13.49
CA SER A 174 0.41 2.03 13.33
C SER A 174 0.39 1.14 14.58
N GLY A 175 -0.80 0.78 15.07
CA GLY A 175 -0.97 -0.06 16.26
C GLY A 175 -1.26 0.71 17.56
N TYR A 176 -1.32 2.04 17.53
CA TYR A 176 -1.78 2.84 18.67
C TYR A 176 -3.31 2.86 18.72
N GLY A 177 -3.89 2.58 19.89
CA GLY A 177 -5.34 2.65 20.12
C GLY A 177 -5.89 4.08 20.14
N TYR A 178 -5.07 5.07 20.49
CA TYR A 178 -5.47 6.47 20.65
C TYR A 178 -4.46 7.44 20.03
N CYS A 179 -4.93 8.63 19.65
CA CYS A 179 -4.08 9.66 19.05
C CYS A 179 -3.33 10.43 20.14
N PRO A 180 -2.00 10.49 20.12
CA PRO A 180 -1.23 11.26 21.12
C PRO A 180 -1.47 12.78 21.02
N LYS A 181 -1.94 13.28 19.87
CA LYS A 181 -2.19 14.72 19.66
C LYS A 181 -3.60 15.16 20.05
N CYS A 182 -4.62 14.34 19.79
CA CYS A 182 -6.02 14.73 19.99
C CYS A 182 -6.83 13.83 20.94
N GLY A 183 -6.23 12.75 21.46
CA GLY A 183 -6.88 11.84 22.42
C GLY A 183 -7.99 10.94 21.86
N LYS A 184 -8.38 11.10 20.58
CA LYS A 184 -9.41 10.25 19.97
C LYS A 184 -8.89 8.86 19.64
N ASN A 185 -9.76 7.86 19.77
CA ASN A 185 -9.45 6.47 19.42
C ASN A 185 -9.20 6.34 17.91
N LEU A 186 -8.14 5.61 17.56
CA LEU A 186 -7.84 5.19 16.18
C LEU A 186 -8.36 3.78 15.90
N THR A 187 -8.49 2.95 16.93
CA THR A 187 -9.06 1.61 16.83
C THR A 187 -10.57 1.66 16.92
N LEU A 188 -11.24 0.92 16.05
CA LEU A 188 -12.68 0.71 16.15
C LEU A 188 -12.94 -0.32 17.24
N HIS A 189 -13.91 -0.04 18.12
CA HIS A 189 -14.32 -0.94 19.19
C HIS A 189 -15.79 -1.31 19.01
N CYS A 190 -16.15 -2.56 19.29
CA CYS A 190 -17.54 -3.01 19.30
C CYS A 190 -18.31 -2.36 20.45
N ASN A 191 -19.49 -1.80 20.19
CA ASN A 191 -20.33 -1.16 21.22
C ASN A 191 -20.85 -2.15 22.27
N ARG A 192 -20.96 -3.44 21.95
CA ARG A 192 -21.50 -4.48 22.84
C ARG A 192 -20.44 -5.11 23.73
N CYS A 193 -19.30 -5.51 23.16
CA CYS A 193 -18.26 -6.25 23.88
C CYS A 193 -16.95 -5.47 24.07
N GLN A 194 -16.84 -4.26 23.52
CA GLN A 194 -15.68 -3.34 23.63
C GLN A 194 -14.34 -3.88 23.11
N HIS A 195 -14.33 -5.06 22.45
CA HIS A 195 -13.15 -5.56 21.75
C HIS A 195 -12.82 -4.72 20.51
N ALA A 196 -11.54 -4.62 20.20
CA ALA A 196 -11.07 -3.98 18.97
C ALA A 196 -11.48 -4.83 17.75
N VAL A 197 -12.05 -4.17 16.74
CA VAL A 197 -12.57 -4.81 15.52
C VAL A 197 -11.89 -4.21 14.29
N HIS A 198 -11.74 -4.99 13.21
CA HIS A 198 -11.17 -4.49 11.97
C HIS A 198 -12.21 -3.63 11.23
N PRO A 199 -11.81 -2.56 10.51
CA PRO A 199 -12.76 -1.74 9.74
C PRO A 199 -13.56 -2.50 8.67
N ASP A 200 -13.04 -3.64 8.21
CA ASP A 200 -13.66 -4.46 7.18
C ASP A 200 -14.60 -5.54 7.75
N ASP A 201 -14.67 -5.68 9.07
CA ASP A 201 -15.52 -6.69 9.73
C ASP A 201 -16.99 -6.22 9.77
N VAL A 202 -17.87 -6.97 9.12
CA VAL A 202 -19.33 -6.72 9.15
C VAL A 202 -19.95 -7.19 10.47
N TYR A 203 -19.36 -8.19 11.11
CA TYR A 203 -19.84 -8.79 12.36
C TYR A 203 -18.70 -8.92 13.38
N CYS A 204 -19.01 -8.75 14.66
CA CYS A 204 -18.07 -8.99 15.74
C CYS A 204 -17.73 -10.50 15.81
N PRO A 205 -16.44 -10.90 15.77
CA PRO A 205 -16.04 -12.31 15.83
C PRO A 205 -16.06 -12.89 17.25
N TYR A 206 -16.24 -12.03 18.26
CA TYR A 206 -16.28 -12.37 19.68
C TYR A 206 -17.71 -12.34 20.24
#